data_AF-A0A519G6R6-F1
#
_entry.id   AF-A0A519G6R6-F1
#
_cell.length_a   1.000
_cell.length_b   1.000
_cell.length_c   1.000
_cell.angle_alpha   90.00
_cell.angle_beta   90.00
_cell.angle_gamma   90.00
#
_symmetry.space_group_name_H-M   'P 1'
#
loop_
_entity.id
_entity.type
_entity.pdbx_description
1 polymer ?
#
loop_
_entity_poly.entity_id
_entity_poly.type
_entity_poly.pdbx_seq_one_letter_code
_entity_poly.pdbx_strand_id
1 'polypeptide(L)'
;MTHPDVSALDPHGDVTVDDVALSAELAGAEGRAVSPDVAEYALRLGDDALVLSQHLAWWIARAPELEEDVALANIALDLLGHARSLLRYAGT
;
A
#
# COMPACT_ATOMS: atom_id res chain seq x y z
N MET A 1 -2.19 47.22 17.23
CA MET A 1 -0.93 46.48 17.39
C MET A 1 -1.01 45.32 16.42
N THR A 2 -0.57 45.56 15.19
CA THR A 2 -0.70 44.69 14.02
C THR A 2 0.25 43.50 14.15
N HIS A 3 -0.29 42.30 14.05
CA HIS A 3 0.49 41.06 14.01
C HIS A 3 1.39 41.10 12.75
N PRO A 4 2.71 40.88 12.85
CA PRO A 4 3.56 40.80 11.68
C PRO A 4 3.20 39.55 10.86
N ASP A 5 3.07 39.74 9.55
CA ASP A 5 2.89 38.69 8.55
C ASP A 5 4.17 37.84 8.47
N VAL A 6 4.09 36.61 8.98
CA VAL A 6 5.21 35.65 9.05
C VAL A 6 5.26 34.71 7.83
N SER A 7 4.39 34.90 6.83
CA SER A 7 4.37 34.07 5.61
C SER A 7 5.65 34.18 4.77
N ALA A 8 6.43 35.24 4.94
CA ALA A 8 7.68 35.47 4.20
C ALA A 8 8.90 34.71 4.76
N LEU A 9 8.77 33.94 5.85
CA LEU A 9 9.90 33.28 6.53
C LEU A 9 9.87 31.75 6.50
N ASP A 10 8.90 31.12 5.83
CA ASP A 10 8.90 29.66 5.70
C ASP A 10 9.54 29.22 4.37
N PRO A 11 10.80 28.75 4.36
CA PRO A 11 11.45 28.25 3.16
C PRO A 11 10.86 26.92 2.65
N HIS A 12 9.92 26.30 3.39
CA HIS A 12 9.40 24.97 3.09
C HIS A 12 8.03 24.96 2.38
N GLY A 13 7.38 26.12 2.22
CA GLY A 13 6.09 26.24 1.54
C GLY A 13 4.91 25.68 2.36
N ASP A 14 3.70 26.19 2.08
CA ASP A 14 2.47 25.72 2.73
C ASP A 14 2.13 24.31 2.24
N VAL A 15 2.19 23.32 3.14
CA VAL A 15 1.83 21.92 2.88
C VAL A 15 0.52 21.64 3.59
N THR A 16 -0.59 21.69 2.85
CA THR A 16 -1.91 21.31 3.34
C THR A 16 -2.18 19.83 3.02
N VAL A 17 -2.76 19.08 3.98
CA VAL A 17 -3.09 17.64 3.85
C VAL A 17 -4.57 17.46 3.51
N ASP A 18 -5.17 18.41 2.79
CA ASP A 18 -6.60 18.42 2.52
C ASP A 18 -7.00 17.58 1.30
N ASP A 19 -6.05 17.26 0.41
CA ASP A 19 -6.32 16.42 -0.77
C ASP A 19 -5.99 14.95 -0.51
N VAL A 20 -7.05 14.16 -0.34
CA VAL A 20 -7.02 12.69 -0.32
C VAL A 20 -6.79 12.15 -1.76
N ALA A 21 -5.80 12.68 -2.48
CA ALA A 21 -5.38 12.17 -3.79
C ALA A 21 -4.76 10.76 -3.68
N LEU A 22 -4.22 10.41 -2.50
CA LEU A 22 -3.61 9.11 -2.24
C LEU A 22 -4.59 7.95 -2.44
N SER A 23 -5.87 8.16 -2.13
CA SER A 23 -6.91 7.14 -2.35
C SER A 23 -7.11 6.85 -3.83
N ALA A 24 -7.01 7.85 -4.69
CA ALA A 24 -7.18 7.72 -6.14
C ALA A 24 -5.95 7.05 -6.79
N GLU A 25 -4.73 7.35 -6.32
CA GLU A 25 -3.52 6.64 -6.76
C GLU A 25 -3.47 5.19 -6.26
N LEU A 26 -3.86 4.94 -5.01
CA LEU A 26 -4.04 3.59 -4.46
C LEU A 26 -5.21 2.83 -5.10
N ALA A 27 -6.20 3.54 -5.63
CA ALA A 27 -7.39 2.95 -6.24
C ALA A 27 -7.09 2.31 -7.60
N GLY A 28 -5.90 2.50 -8.18
CA GLY A 28 -5.59 1.95 -9.49
C GLY A 28 -6.66 2.39 -10.48
N ALA A 29 -6.75 3.70 -10.72
CA ALA A 29 -7.60 4.17 -11.80
C ALA A 29 -7.22 3.41 -13.08
N GLU A 30 -8.22 2.73 -13.66
CA GLU A 30 -8.32 2.30 -15.07
C GLU A 30 -7.98 0.85 -15.45
N GLY A 31 -7.54 -0.02 -14.54
CA GLY A 31 -7.38 -1.45 -14.85
C GLY A 31 -8.67 -2.24 -14.61
N ARG A 32 -9.54 -2.45 -15.60
CA ARG A 32 -10.65 -3.41 -15.48
C ARG A 32 -10.20 -4.83 -15.86
N ALA A 33 -10.68 -5.84 -15.15
CA ALA A 33 -10.55 -7.22 -15.60
C ALA A 33 -11.29 -7.39 -16.94
N VAL A 34 -10.53 -7.63 -18.01
CA VAL A 34 -11.05 -7.62 -19.40
C VAL A 34 -11.95 -8.82 -19.68
N SER A 35 -11.74 -9.94 -18.98
CA SER A 35 -12.54 -11.16 -19.10
C SER A 35 -12.72 -11.87 -17.74
N PRO A 36 -13.72 -12.77 -17.61
CA PRO A 36 -13.90 -13.59 -16.42
C PRO A 36 -12.66 -14.44 -16.07
N ASP A 37 -11.98 -14.99 -17.07
CA ASP A 37 -10.77 -15.79 -16.85
C ASP A 37 -9.62 -14.95 -16.28
N VAL A 38 -9.48 -13.70 -16.73
CA VAL A 38 -8.49 -12.75 -16.20
C VAL A 38 -8.83 -12.36 -14.75
N ALA A 39 -10.10 -12.13 -14.45
CA ALA A 39 -10.56 -11.85 -13.09
C ALA A 39 -10.29 -13.03 -12.14
N GLU A 40 -10.60 -14.26 -12.58
CA GLU A 40 -10.38 -15.46 -11.79
C GLU A 40 -8.87 -15.72 -11.57
N TYR A 41 -8.04 -15.50 -12.58
CA TYR A 41 -6.59 -15.63 -12.44
C TYR A 41 -6.03 -14.60 -11.44
N ALA A 42 -6.46 -13.34 -11.54
CA ALA A 42 -6.05 -12.29 -10.62
C ALA A 42 -6.51 -12.57 -9.18
N LEU A 43 -7.72 -13.12 -9.01
CA LEU A 43 -8.24 -13.54 -7.70
C LEU A 43 -7.33 -14.60 -7.06
N ARG A 44 -7.00 -15.67 -7.80
CA ARG A 44 -6.12 -16.74 -7.32
C ARG A 44 -4.74 -16.21 -6.91
N LEU A 45 -4.14 -15.34 -7.73
CA LEU A 45 -2.84 -14.74 -7.41
C LEU A 45 -2.91 -13.81 -6.19
N GLY A 46 -4.02 -13.08 -6.05
CA GLY A 46 -4.29 -12.23 -4.88
C GLY A 46 -4.42 -13.05 -3.60
N ASP A 47 -5.12 -14.18 -3.65
CA ASP A 47 -5.27 -15.11 -2.53
C ASP A 47 -3.94 -15.73 -2.12
N ASP A 48 -3.11 -16.17 -3.08
CA ASP A 48 -1.76 -16.69 -2.82
C ASP A 48 -0.89 -15.64 -2.10
N ALA A 49 -0.88 -14.41 -2.60
CA ALA A 49 -0.14 -13.32 -2.00
C ALA A 49 -0.62 -13.01 -0.56
N LEU A 50 -1.94 -13.04 -0.34
CA LEU A 50 -2.54 -12.79 0.97
C LEU A 50 -2.18 -13.88 1.99
N VAL A 51 -2.27 -15.15 1.59
CA VAL A 51 -1.92 -16.26 2.49
C VAL A 51 -0.43 -16.22 2.84
N LEU A 52 0.43 -15.97 1.86
CA LEU A 52 1.87 -15.83 2.09
C LEU A 52 2.20 -14.63 3.00
N SER A 53 1.52 -13.48 2.84
CA SER A 53 1.74 -12.34 3.73
C SER A 53 1.40 -12.68 5.19
N GLN A 54 0.31 -13.43 5.42
CA GLN A 54 -0.09 -13.87 6.76
C GLN A 54 0.86 -14.92 7.34
N HIS A 55 1.38 -15.82 6.51
CA HIS A 55 2.39 -16.80 6.94
C HIS A 55 3.70 -16.11 7.36
N LEU A 56 4.14 -15.07 6.64
CA LEU A 56 5.31 -14.30 7.05
C LEU A 56 5.03 -13.46 8.30
N ALA A 57 3.82 -12.92 8.44
CA ALA A 57 3.43 -12.18 9.63
C ALA A 57 3.53 -13.01 10.92
N TRP A 58 3.34 -14.33 10.82
CA TRP A 58 3.57 -15.24 11.96
C TRP A 58 5.01 -15.18 12.48
N TRP A 59 5.99 -14.95 11.61
CA TRP A 59 7.41 -14.90 11.97
C TRP A 59 7.89 -13.55 12.49
N ILE A 60 7.05 -12.50 12.41
CA ILE A 60 7.40 -11.19 12.97
C ILE A 60 7.64 -11.32 14.49
N ALA A 61 8.69 -10.66 14.96
CA ALA A 61 9.27 -10.76 16.29
C ALA A 61 9.75 -12.17 16.68
N ARG A 62 10.00 -13.05 15.70
CA ARG A 62 10.51 -14.41 15.91
C ARG A 62 11.72 -14.76 15.05
N ALA A 63 12.20 -13.83 14.22
CA ALA A 63 13.43 -14.01 13.49
C ALA A 63 14.65 -14.04 14.43
N PRO A 64 15.75 -14.73 14.04
CA PRO A 64 16.99 -14.78 14.83
C PRO A 64 17.61 -13.41 15.11
N GLU A 65 17.57 -12.51 14.13
CA GLU A 65 18.17 -11.18 14.18
C GLU A 65 17.15 -10.10 13.75
N LEU A 66 17.36 -8.87 14.21
CA LEU A 66 16.43 -7.75 13.95
C LEU A 66 16.38 -7.38 12.46
N GLU A 67 17.51 -7.45 11.77
CA GLU A 67 17.59 -7.20 10.33
C GLU A 67 16.76 -8.20 9.53
N GLU A 68 16.74 -9.46 9.97
CA GLU A 68 15.93 -10.51 9.35
C GLU A 68 14.44 -10.30 9.66
N ASP A 69 14.09 -9.88 10.88
CA ASP A 69 12.71 -9.56 11.24
C ASP A 69 12.15 -8.42 10.40
N VAL A 70 12.94 -7.35 10.21
CA VAL A 70 12.59 -6.22 9.36
C VAL A 70 12.49 -6.65 7.89
N ALA A 71 13.39 -7.52 7.41
CA ALA A 71 13.31 -8.05 6.06
C ALA A 71 12.03 -8.87 5.84
N LEU A 72 11.66 -9.75 6.79
CA LEU A 72 10.43 -10.54 6.73
C LEU A 72 9.19 -9.64 6.78
N ALA A 73 9.19 -8.62 7.63
CA ALA A 73 8.10 -7.65 7.71
C ALA A 73 7.93 -6.86 6.40
N ASN A 74 9.03 -6.44 5.75
CA ASN A 74 8.97 -5.76 4.46
C ASN A 74 8.41 -6.67 3.36
N ILE A 75 8.85 -7.92 3.28
CA ILE A 75 8.31 -8.88 2.29
C ILE A 75 6.83 -9.15 2.55
N ALA A 76 6.42 -9.30 3.82
CA ALA A 76 5.01 -9.48 4.17
C ALA A 76 4.16 -8.27 3.75
N LEU A 77 4.68 -7.06 3.92
CA LEU A 77 4.02 -5.82 3.53
C LEU A 77 3.88 -5.70 2.01
N ASP A 78 4.93 -6.05 1.26
CA ASP A 78 4.89 -6.06 -0.21
C ASP A 78 3.86 -7.05 -0.74
N LEU A 79 3.83 -8.27 -0.19
CA LEU A 79 2.84 -9.29 -0.54
C LEU A 79 1.40 -8.83 -0.22
N LEU A 80 1.20 -8.16 0.92
CA LEU A 80 -0.10 -7.57 1.25
C LEU A 80 -0.48 -6.46 0.25
N GLY A 81 0.49 -5.67 -0.20
CA GLY A 81 0.32 -4.70 -1.29
C GLY A 81 -0.12 -5.37 -2.60
N HIS A 82 0.55 -6.44 -3.01
CA HIS A 82 0.18 -7.23 -4.18
C HIS A 82 -1.24 -7.82 -4.06
N ALA A 83 -1.56 -8.44 -2.92
CA ALA A 83 -2.88 -8.98 -2.66
C ALA A 83 -3.97 -7.91 -2.81
N ARG A 84 -3.77 -6.73 -2.20
CA ARG A 84 -4.73 -5.62 -2.30
C ARG A 84 -4.95 -5.18 -3.75
N SER A 85 -3.89 -5.03 -4.53
CA SER A 85 -3.98 -4.60 -5.93
C SER A 85 -4.66 -5.65 -6.81
N LEU A 86 -4.30 -6.92 -6.64
CA LEU A 86 -4.85 -8.03 -7.44
C LEU A 86 -6.31 -8.33 -7.10
N LEU A 87 -6.67 -8.36 -5.82
CA LEU A 87 -8.06 -8.58 -5.38
C LEU A 87 -8.97 -7.41 -5.81
N ARG A 88 -8.45 -6.18 -5.76
CA ARG A 88 -9.16 -5.02 -6.32
C ARG A 88 -9.38 -5.20 -7.82
N TYR A 89 -8.32 -5.53 -8.58
CA TYR A 89 -8.39 -5.73 -10.03
C TYR A 89 -9.39 -6.84 -10.40
N ALA A 90 -9.36 -7.98 -9.69
CA ALA A 90 -10.30 -9.08 -9.88
C ALA A 90 -11.75 -8.68 -9.62
N GLY A 91 -11.97 -7.77 -8.67
CA GLY A 91 -13.29 -7.23 -8.32
C GLY A 91 -13.78 -6.07 -9.20
N THR A 92 -12.99 -5.63 -10.19
CA THR A 92 -13.45 -4.62 -11.16
C THR A 92 -14.43 -5.23 -12.13
#